data_AF-A0A2N3IYC9-F1
#
_entry.id   AF-A0A2N3IYC9-F1
#
_cell.length_a   1.000
_cell.length_b   1.000
_cell.length_c   1.000
_cell.angle_alpha   90.00
_cell.angle_beta   90.00
_cell.angle_gamma   90.00
#
_symmetry.space_group_name_H-M   'P 1'
#
loop_
_entity.id
_entity.type
_entity.pdbx_description
1 polymer ?
#
loop_
_entity_poly.entity_id
_entity_poly.type
_entity_poly.pdbx_seq_one_letter_code
_entity_poly.pdbx_strand_id
1 'polypeptide(L)'
;MNCLFSESDRRALALCIYLAKIKKLSIEDKTKAILVMDDPVTSFDNERISSILNKLYEISPSIKQLFITTHYRGMAAIAIKKFANTSALRIVKVVNGSDFAATTEAEMTATEHDDAYNEITAFINNETQDNKILILRPFLETELRHRYKDQLRANGATLRTDFSVCIDILKDNGIISEAVANEIHSFRTTLNPPMHELMEMNIEDVRNNATNMMDLIYNRM
;
A
#
# COMPACT_ATOMS: atom_id res chain seq x y z
N MET A 1 17.90 -26.73 -21.34
CA MET A 1 16.49 -27.17 -21.39
C MET A 1 15.67 -25.93 -21.73
N ASN A 2 15.23 -25.77 -22.99
CA ASN A 2 14.51 -24.57 -23.42
C ASN A 2 13.07 -24.64 -22.90
N CYS A 3 12.74 -23.85 -21.88
CA CYS A 3 11.39 -23.74 -21.39
C CYS A 3 10.58 -22.84 -22.34
N LEU A 4 9.69 -23.42 -23.13
CA LEU A 4 8.82 -22.72 -24.09
C LEU A 4 7.83 -21.75 -23.44
N PHE A 5 7.56 -21.90 -22.14
CA PHE A 5 6.62 -21.07 -21.38
C PHE A 5 7.32 -20.37 -20.22
N SER A 6 6.98 -19.10 -19.98
CA SER A 6 7.37 -18.42 -18.75
C SER A 6 6.67 -19.04 -17.54
N GLU A 7 7.15 -18.75 -16.34
CA GLU A 7 6.47 -19.18 -15.11
C GLU A 7 5.04 -18.63 -15.02
N SER A 8 4.86 -17.37 -15.44
CA SER A 8 3.54 -16.72 -15.50
C SER A 8 2.59 -17.46 -16.44
N ASP A 9 3.07 -17.88 -17.61
CA ASP A 9 2.26 -18.61 -18.60
C ASP A 9 1.89 -20.00 -18.09
N ARG A 10 2.79 -20.71 -17.40
CA ARG A 10 2.50 -22.01 -16.79
C ARG A 10 1.41 -21.91 -15.73
N ARG A 11 1.47 -20.90 -14.85
CA ARG A 11 0.45 -20.67 -13.82
C ARG A 11 -0.90 -20.28 -14.46
N ALA A 12 -0.89 -19.42 -15.48
CA ALA A 12 -2.11 -19.04 -16.21
C ALA A 12 -2.76 -20.24 -16.91
N LEU A 13 -1.96 -21.10 -17.54
CA LEU A 13 -2.46 -22.34 -18.17
C LEU A 13 -3.05 -23.30 -17.13
N ALA A 14 -2.39 -23.48 -15.98
CA ALA A 14 -2.90 -24.30 -14.89
C ALA A 14 -4.26 -23.79 -14.38
N LEU A 15 -4.39 -22.47 -14.22
CA LEU A 15 -5.65 -21.82 -13.87
C LEU A 15 -6.72 -22.10 -14.93
N CYS A 16 -6.42 -21.95 -16.22
CA CYS A 16 -7.37 -22.26 -17.29
C CYS A 16 -7.86 -23.71 -17.25
N ILE A 17 -6.95 -24.68 -17.05
CA ILE A 17 -7.30 -26.11 -16.93
C ILE A 17 -8.19 -26.34 -15.69
N TYR A 18 -7.86 -25.72 -14.57
CA TYR A 18 -8.64 -25.82 -13.34
C TYR A 18 -10.06 -25.27 -13.53
N LEU A 19 -10.21 -24.06 -14.08
CA LEU A 19 -11.51 -23.46 -14.36
C LEU A 19 -12.32 -24.29 -15.37
N ALA A 20 -11.66 -24.90 -16.37
CA ALA A 20 -12.31 -25.80 -17.30
C ALA A 20 -12.88 -27.06 -16.60
N LYS A 21 -12.18 -27.60 -15.60
CA LYS A 21 -12.69 -28.71 -14.77
C LYS A 21 -13.93 -28.28 -13.99
N ILE A 22 -13.89 -27.12 -13.33
CA ILE A 22 -15.06 -26.57 -12.61
C ILE A 22 -16.25 -26.39 -13.56
N LYS A 23 -16.02 -25.85 -14.76
CA LYS A 23 -17.08 -25.69 -15.78
C LYS A 23 -17.68 -27.02 -16.25
N LYS A 24 -16.94 -28.13 -16.19
CA LYS A 24 -17.43 -29.47 -16.55
C LYS A 24 -18.19 -30.21 -15.44
N LEU A 25 -18.15 -29.72 -14.20
CA LEU A 25 -18.92 -30.31 -13.11
C LEU A 25 -20.42 -30.27 -13.41
N SER A 26 -21.14 -31.27 -12.89
CA SER A 26 -22.60 -31.32 -12.94
C SER A 26 -23.21 -30.11 -12.22
N ILE A 27 -24.46 -29.76 -12.57
CA ILE A 27 -25.15 -28.65 -11.89
C ILE A 27 -25.29 -28.93 -10.39
N GLU A 28 -25.57 -30.19 -10.03
CA GLU A 28 -25.68 -30.61 -8.64
C GLU A 28 -24.36 -30.43 -7.86
N ASP A 29 -23.23 -30.83 -8.44
CA ASP A 29 -21.92 -30.66 -7.79
C ASP A 29 -21.53 -29.19 -7.69
N LYS A 30 -21.78 -28.40 -8.73
CA LYS A 30 -21.44 -26.96 -8.74
C LYS A 30 -22.18 -26.21 -7.64
N THR A 31 -23.48 -26.43 -7.49
CA THR A 31 -24.28 -25.75 -6.45
C THR A 31 -23.85 -26.07 -5.02
N LYS A 32 -23.08 -27.14 -4.80
CA LYS A 32 -22.49 -27.51 -3.51
C LYS A 32 -21.01 -27.08 -3.39
N ALA A 33 -20.36 -26.75 -4.50
CA ALA A 33 -18.94 -26.48 -4.57
C ALA A 33 -18.55 -25.16 -3.89
N ILE A 34 -17.51 -25.21 -3.07
CA ILE A 34 -16.80 -24.05 -2.53
C ILE A 34 -15.50 -23.92 -3.30
N LEU A 35 -15.33 -22.81 -4.00
CA LEU A 35 -14.15 -22.51 -4.79
C LEU A 35 -13.21 -21.62 -3.98
N VAL A 36 -11.97 -22.06 -3.77
CA VAL A 36 -10.93 -21.29 -3.08
C VAL A 36 -9.81 -21.01 -4.07
N MET A 37 -9.57 -19.73 -4.35
CA MET A 37 -8.55 -19.25 -5.26
C MET A 37 -7.43 -18.61 -4.45
N ASP A 38 -6.34 -19.35 -4.25
CA ASP A 38 -5.16 -18.82 -3.57
C ASP A 38 -4.19 -18.14 -4.52
N ASP A 39 -4.10 -16.82 -4.39
CA ASP A 39 -3.31 -15.92 -5.23
C ASP A 39 -3.37 -16.28 -6.73
N PRO A 40 -4.58 -16.22 -7.33
CA PRO A 40 -4.79 -16.70 -8.69
C PRO A 40 -4.09 -15.84 -9.75
N VAL A 41 -3.53 -14.70 -9.35
CA VAL A 41 -2.80 -13.78 -10.22
C VAL A 41 -1.34 -14.20 -10.30
N THR A 42 -0.84 -14.24 -11.53
CA THR A 42 0.49 -14.75 -11.89
C THR A 42 1.36 -13.65 -12.51
N SER A 43 0.81 -12.43 -12.58
CA SER A 43 1.38 -11.24 -13.20
C SER A 43 0.71 -10.00 -12.62
N PHE A 44 1.49 -8.96 -12.31
CA PHE A 44 0.96 -7.67 -11.82
C PHE A 44 0.32 -6.78 -12.90
N ASP A 45 0.09 -7.35 -14.09
CA ASP A 45 -0.57 -6.66 -15.21
C ASP A 45 -2.08 -6.57 -14.96
N ASN A 46 -2.59 -5.33 -14.88
CA ASN A 46 -3.99 -5.02 -14.62
C ASN A 46 -4.94 -5.64 -15.64
N GLU A 47 -4.54 -5.78 -16.91
CA GLU A 47 -5.38 -6.41 -17.93
C GLU A 47 -5.58 -7.91 -17.65
N ARG A 48 -4.49 -8.61 -17.31
CA ARG A 48 -4.51 -10.03 -16.94
C ARG A 48 -5.33 -10.27 -15.67
N ILE A 49 -5.15 -9.42 -14.66
CA ILE A 49 -5.93 -9.48 -13.41
C ILE A 49 -7.42 -9.31 -13.70
N SER A 50 -7.77 -8.29 -14.47
CA SER A 50 -9.16 -8.02 -14.83
C SER A 50 -9.78 -9.19 -15.60
N SER A 51 -9.04 -9.80 -16.53
CA SER A 51 -9.48 -10.98 -17.28
C SER A 51 -9.75 -12.20 -16.38
N ILE A 52 -8.86 -12.47 -15.41
CA ILE A 52 -9.05 -13.55 -14.44
C ILE A 52 -10.29 -13.31 -13.58
N LEU A 53 -10.42 -12.09 -13.02
CA LEU A 53 -11.57 -11.72 -12.20
C LEU A 53 -12.88 -11.75 -12.99
N ASN A 54 -12.88 -11.41 -14.28
CA ASN A 54 -14.03 -11.59 -15.16
C ASN A 54 -14.46 -13.06 -15.23
N LYS A 55 -13.51 -13.99 -15.42
CA LYS A 55 -13.83 -15.42 -15.48
C LYS A 55 -14.30 -15.99 -14.16
N LEU A 56 -13.76 -15.52 -13.04
CA LEU A 56 -14.25 -15.90 -11.72
C LEU A 56 -15.67 -15.35 -11.46
N TYR A 57 -15.93 -14.10 -11.88
CA TYR A 57 -17.25 -13.49 -11.80
C TYR A 57 -18.30 -14.25 -12.62
N GLU A 58 -17.96 -14.72 -13.83
CA GLU A 58 -18.85 -15.56 -14.65
C GLU A 58 -19.21 -16.89 -13.96
N ILE A 59 -18.28 -17.46 -13.18
CA ILE A 59 -18.46 -18.77 -12.52
C ILE A 59 -19.17 -18.63 -11.18
N SER A 60 -18.97 -17.50 -10.49
CA SER A 60 -19.47 -17.25 -9.13
C SER A 60 -20.96 -17.58 -8.92
N PRO A 61 -21.90 -17.23 -9.84
CA PRO A 61 -23.31 -17.54 -9.65
C PRO A 61 -23.65 -19.04 -9.73
N SER A 62 -22.77 -19.84 -10.34
CA SER A 62 -22.98 -21.28 -10.52
C SER A 62 -22.50 -22.13 -9.34
N ILE A 63 -21.73 -21.53 -8.43
CA ILE A 63 -21.12 -22.22 -7.28
C ILE A 63 -21.67 -21.71 -5.96
N LYS A 64 -21.53 -22.49 -4.89
CA LYS A 64 -22.05 -22.12 -3.55
C LYS A 64 -21.36 -20.89 -3.00
N GLN A 65 -20.02 -20.86 -3.10
CA GLN A 65 -19.20 -19.82 -2.50
C GLN A 65 -17.85 -19.72 -3.21
N LEU A 66 -17.36 -18.49 -3.33
CA LEU A 66 -16.05 -18.16 -3.88
C LEU A 66 -15.22 -17.44 -2.82
N PHE A 67 -14.06 -17.99 -2.49
CA PHE A 67 -13.02 -17.32 -1.73
C PHE A 67 -11.86 -16.98 -2.65
N ILE A 68 -11.37 -15.76 -2.54
CA ILE A 68 -10.17 -15.29 -3.24
C ILE A 68 -9.23 -14.74 -2.19
N THR A 69 -8.04 -15.33 -2.07
CA THR A 69 -6.96 -14.80 -1.25
C THR A 69 -5.91 -14.17 -2.17
N THR A 70 -5.39 -13.03 -1.76
CA THR A 70 -4.31 -12.35 -2.50
C THR A 70 -3.51 -11.51 -1.53
N HIS A 71 -2.21 -11.45 -1.77
CA HIS A 71 -1.31 -10.50 -1.09
C HIS A 71 -1.17 -9.19 -1.90
N TYR A 72 -1.71 -9.14 -3.11
CA TYR A 72 -1.61 -8.00 -4.01
C TYR A 72 -2.83 -7.08 -3.85
N ARG A 73 -2.62 -5.91 -3.23
CA ARG A 73 -3.67 -4.91 -2.97
C ARG A 73 -4.44 -4.49 -4.23
N GLY A 74 -3.74 -4.31 -5.35
CA GLY A 74 -4.38 -3.93 -6.62
C GLY A 74 -5.43 -4.95 -7.08
N MET A 75 -5.17 -6.24 -6.92
CA MET A 75 -6.16 -7.28 -7.21
C MET A 75 -7.32 -7.24 -6.22
N ALA A 76 -7.06 -7.10 -4.91
CA ALA A 76 -8.09 -7.02 -3.89
C ALA A 76 -9.06 -5.86 -4.15
N ALA A 77 -8.53 -4.69 -4.49
CA ALA A 77 -9.28 -3.50 -4.87
C ALA A 77 -10.16 -3.71 -6.12
N ILE A 78 -9.63 -4.36 -7.17
CA ILE A 78 -10.42 -4.65 -8.38
C ILE A 78 -11.49 -5.70 -8.08
N ALA A 79 -11.18 -6.69 -7.23
CA ALA A 79 -12.12 -7.74 -6.85
C ALA A 79 -13.30 -7.17 -6.04
N ILE A 80 -13.06 -6.40 -4.98
CA ILE A 80 -14.14 -5.86 -4.14
C ILE A 80 -15.09 -4.94 -4.94
N LYS A 81 -14.56 -4.16 -5.89
CA LYS A 81 -15.36 -3.36 -6.83
C LYS A 81 -16.21 -4.19 -7.77
N LYS A 82 -15.73 -5.37 -8.16
CA LYS A 82 -16.35 -6.22 -9.16
C LYS A 82 -17.44 -7.12 -8.60
N PHE A 83 -17.21 -7.70 -7.43
CA PHE A 83 -18.13 -8.62 -6.80
C PHE A 83 -19.04 -7.85 -5.83
N ALA A 84 -20.26 -7.53 -6.25
CA ALA A 84 -21.26 -6.95 -5.36
C ALA A 84 -21.59 -7.90 -4.19
N ASN A 85 -21.82 -7.36 -2.98
CA ASN A 85 -22.11 -8.11 -1.75
C ASN A 85 -20.98 -9.03 -1.24
N THR A 86 -19.72 -8.64 -1.41
CA THR A 86 -18.59 -9.37 -0.82
C THR A 86 -18.18 -8.83 0.54
N SER A 87 -17.97 -9.74 1.50
CA SER A 87 -17.21 -9.43 2.70
C SER A 87 -15.72 -9.50 2.39
N ALA A 88 -14.99 -8.47 2.82
CA ALA A 88 -13.55 -8.41 2.68
C ALA A 88 -12.88 -8.54 4.06
N LEU A 89 -11.88 -9.42 4.15
CA LEU A 89 -11.12 -9.68 5.35
C LEU A 89 -9.63 -9.51 5.06
N ARG A 90 -8.91 -8.89 5.98
CA ARG A 90 -7.45 -8.85 5.99
C ARG A 90 -6.92 -9.70 7.13
N ILE A 91 -5.79 -10.35 6.90
CA ILE A 91 -5.07 -11.07 7.96
C ILE A 91 -4.14 -10.06 8.64
N VAL A 92 -4.31 -9.86 9.94
CA VAL A 92 -3.49 -8.97 10.75
C VAL A 92 -2.65 -9.78 11.72
N LYS A 93 -1.43 -9.31 11.99
CA LYS A 93 -0.57 -9.90 13.02
C LYS A 93 -0.97 -9.33 14.39
N VAL A 94 -1.22 -10.22 15.34
CA VAL A 94 -1.50 -9.87 16.75
C VAL A 94 -0.39 -10.44 17.63
N VAL A 95 -0.33 -10.01 18.90
CA VAL A 95 0.73 -10.40 19.86
C VAL A 95 0.93 -11.93 19.89
N ASN A 96 -0.16 -12.68 19.83
CA ASN A 96 -0.17 -14.14 19.86
C ASN A 96 -0.59 -14.79 18.52
N GLY A 97 -0.11 -14.27 17.39
CA GLY A 97 -0.26 -14.92 16.08
C GLY A 97 -0.93 -14.06 15.02
N SER A 98 -2.03 -14.54 14.44
CA SER A 98 -2.73 -13.86 13.36
C SER A 98 -4.24 -13.89 13.60
N ASP A 99 -4.90 -12.80 13.24
CA ASP A 99 -6.34 -12.64 13.36
C ASP A 99 -6.92 -12.08 12.04
N PHE A 100 -8.23 -12.16 11.87
CA PHE A 100 -8.95 -11.57 10.74
C PHE A 100 -9.58 -10.25 11.17
N ALA A 101 -9.26 -9.18 10.44
CA ALA A 101 -9.96 -7.91 10.56
C ALA A 101 -10.81 -7.66 9.32
N ALA A 102 -12.01 -7.12 9.52
CA ALA A 102 -12.79 -6.58 8.41
C ALA A 102 -12.01 -5.45 7.73
N THR A 103 -12.17 -5.32 6.42
CA THR A 103 -11.53 -4.25 5.66
C THR A 103 -12.49 -3.70 4.61
N THR A 104 -12.27 -2.46 4.20
CA THR A 104 -13.13 -1.75 3.26
C THR A 104 -12.46 -1.58 1.89
N GLU A 105 -13.26 -1.25 0.88
CA GLU A 105 -12.74 -0.90 -0.45
C GLU A 105 -11.70 0.23 -0.37
N ALA A 106 -12.00 1.25 0.44
CA ALA A 106 -11.11 2.41 0.62
C ALA A 106 -9.73 1.98 1.14
N GLU A 107 -9.70 1.12 2.16
CA GLU A 107 -8.45 0.56 2.72
C GLU A 107 -7.70 -0.33 1.72
N MET A 108 -8.42 -1.09 0.87
CA MET A 108 -7.78 -1.91 -0.17
C MET A 108 -7.21 -1.09 -1.33
N THR A 109 -7.79 0.08 -1.59
CA THR A 109 -7.33 1.02 -2.63
C THR A 109 -6.31 2.06 -2.13
N ALA A 110 -6.13 2.16 -0.82
CA ALA A 110 -5.21 3.10 -0.20
C ALA A 110 -3.77 2.82 -0.68
N THR A 111 -3.10 3.88 -1.14
CA THR A 111 -1.68 3.81 -1.45
C THR A 111 -0.88 3.71 -0.16
N GLU A 112 0.38 3.28 -0.23
CA GLU A 112 1.29 3.30 0.93
C GLU A 112 1.40 4.70 1.55
N HIS A 113 1.24 5.74 0.72
CA HIS A 113 1.20 7.12 1.16
C HIS A 113 -0.09 7.46 1.93
N ASP A 114 -1.24 7.00 1.46
CA ASP A 114 -2.52 7.20 2.14
C ASP A 114 -2.57 6.45 3.48
N ASP A 115 -2.01 5.24 3.53
CA ASP A 115 -1.85 4.48 4.78
C ASP A 115 -0.97 5.26 5.77
N ALA A 116 0.18 5.77 5.34
CA ALA A 116 1.07 6.55 6.17
C ALA A 116 0.40 7.83 6.68
N TYR A 117 -0.34 8.54 5.82
CA TYR A 117 -1.13 9.71 6.20
C TYR A 117 -2.17 9.37 7.28
N ASN A 118 -2.93 8.29 7.08
CA ASN A 118 -3.96 7.86 8.03
C ASN A 118 -3.36 7.42 9.37
N GLU A 119 -2.23 6.70 9.35
CA GLU A 119 -1.52 6.31 10.58
C GLU A 119 -1.00 7.51 11.35
N ILE A 120 -0.42 8.51 10.67
CA ILE A 120 0.05 9.74 11.30
C ILE A 120 -1.13 10.52 11.89
N THR A 121 -2.24 10.63 11.15
CA THR A 121 -3.45 11.34 11.61
C THR A 121 -4.08 10.66 12.81
N ALA A 122 -4.21 9.33 12.80
CA ALA A 122 -4.71 8.54 13.93
C ALA A 122 -3.81 8.70 15.18
N PHE A 123 -2.49 8.77 14.97
CA PHE A 123 -1.52 9.04 16.04
C PHE A 123 -1.67 10.45 16.64
N ILE A 124 -1.88 11.46 15.79
CA ILE A 124 -2.16 12.85 16.21
C ILE A 124 -3.48 12.95 16.97
N ASN A 125 -4.52 12.23 16.54
CA ASN A 125 -5.85 12.26 17.14
C ASN A 125 -6.00 11.41 18.42
N ASN A 126 -4.91 10.82 18.95
CA ASN A 126 -4.93 9.89 20.09
C ASN A 126 -5.72 8.59 19.85
N GLU A 127 -5.95 8.20 18.59
CA GLU A 127 -6.60 6.93 18.25
C GLU A 127 -5.64 5.75 18.37
N THR A 128 -4.33 6.01 18.30
CA THR A 128 -3.27 5.02 18.51
C THR A 128 -2.27 5.50 19.56
N GLN A 129 -1.79 4.59 20.42
CA GLN A 129 -0.79 4.87 21.45
C GLN A 129 0.62 4.35 21.08
N ASP A 130 0.72 3.63 19.97
CA ASP A 130 2.01 3.14 19.48
C ASP A 130 2.84 4.29 18.93
N ASN A 131 4.13 4.34 19.26
CA ASN A 131 5.04 5.35 18.74
C ASN A 131 5.25 5.17 17.22
N LYS A 132 4.73 6.11 16.41
CA LYS A 132 4.78 6.10 14.94
C LYS A 132 5.94 6.91 14.34
N ILE A 133 6.96 7.26 15.13
CA ILE A 133 8.07 8.13 14.69
C ILE A 133 8.79 7.65 13.41
N LEU A 134 8.86 6.34 13.18
CA LEU A 134 9.53 5.74 12.03
C LEU A 134 8.85 6.03 10.68
N ILE A 135 7.56 6.40 10.69
CA ILE A 135 6.77 6.67 9.47
C ILE A 135 6.92 8.13 9.04
N LEU A 136 7.19 9.04 9.98
CA LEU A 136 7.21 10.49 9.74
C LEU A 136 8.26 10.90 8.70
N ARG A 137 9.49 10.37 8.79
CA ARG A 137 10.57 10.74 7.86
C ARG A 137 10.31 10.23 6.43
N PRO A 138 10.02 8.94 6.19
CA PRO A 138 9.68 8.45 4.87
C PRO A 138 8.49 9.21 4.25
N PHE A 139 7.50 9.58 5.07
CA PHE A 139 6.35 10.37 4.64
C PHE A 139 6.75 11.77 4.15
N LEU A 140 7.48 12.53 4.99
CA LEU A 140 7.97 13.88 4.65
C LEU A 140 8.84 13.88 3.38
N GLU A 141 9.73 12.89 3.26
CA GLU A 141 10.59 12.76 2.08
C GLU A 141 9.77 12.48 0.82
N THR A 142 8.75 11.62 0.92
CA THR A 142 7.86 11.29 -0.19
C THR A 142 7.05 12.52 -0.64
N GLU A 143 6.47 13.28 0.29
CA GLU A 143 5.74 14.52 0.01
C GLU A 143 6.60 15.56 -0.70
N LEU A 144 7.81 15.81 -0.20
CA LEU A 144 8.73 16.79 -0.79
C LEU A 144 9.15 16.39 -2.20
N ARG A 145 9.47 15.11 -2.42
CA ARG A 145 9.86 14.59 -3.74
C ARG A 145 8.70 14.60 -4.74
N HIS A 146 7.47 14.36 -4.28
CA HIS A 146 6.30 14.42 -5.14
C HIS A 146 5.94 15.87 -5.50
N ARG A 147 5.91 16.76 -4.52
CA ARG A 147 5.54 18.18 -4.71
C ARG A 147 6.52 18.91 -5.62
N TYR A 148 7.82 18.71 -5.41
CA TYR A 148 8.87 19.43 -6.13
C TYR A 148 9.55 18.60 -7.22
N LYS A 149 8.86 17.58 -7.73
CA LYS A 149 9.41 16.60 -8.68
C LYS A 149 10.05 17.26 -9.91
N ASP A 150 9.38 18.25 -10.50
CA ASP A 150 9.84 18.90 -11.72
C ASP A 150 11.04 19.80 -11.46
N GLN A 151 11.03 20.53 -10.35
CA GLN A 151 12.11 21.41 -9.95
C GLN A 151 13.36 20.62 -9.52
N LEU A 152 13.18 19.51 -8.81
CA LEU A 152 14.27 18.59 -8.46
C LEU A 152 14.90 17.98 -9.71
N ARG A 153 14.09 17.53 -10.68
CA ARG A 153 14.59 16.98 -11.95
C ARG A 153 15.31 18.04 -12.80
N ALA A 154 14.76 19.25 -12.87
CA ALA A 154 15.39 20.35 -13.61
C ALA A 154 16.77 20.71 -13.06
N ASN A 155 16.97 20.52 -11.75
CA ASN A 155 18.23 20.78 -11.05
C ASN A 155 19.09 19.53 -10.84
N GLY A 156 18.85 18.46 -11.60
CA GLY A 156 19.72 17.27 -11.64
C GLY A 156 19.55 16.28 -10.50
N ALA A 157 18.56 16.45 -9.62
CA ALA A 157 18.27 15.47 -8.58
C ALA A 157 17.61 14.21 -9.18
N THR A 158 18.06 13.05 -8.70
CA THR A 158 17.50 11.75 -9.07
C THR A 158 16.74 11.15 -7.90
N LEU A 159 16.01 10.05 -8.14
CA LEU A 159 15.34 9.29 -7.09
C LEU A 159 16.30 8.73 -6.01
N ARG A 160 17.62 8.71 -6.29
CA ARG A 160 18.65 8.23 -5.36
C ARG A 160 19.42 9.35 -4.64
N THR A 161 19.14 10.61 -4.98
CA THR A 161 19.81 11.75 -4.36
C THR A 161 19.38 11.84 -2.89
N ASP A 162 20.31 12.02 -1.96
CA ASP A 162 20.00 12.07 -0.53
C ASP A 162 18.97 13.15 -0.16
N PHE A 163 18.20 12.91 0.89
CA PHE A 163 17.14 13.82 1.32
C PHE A 163 17.67 15.22 1.68
N SER A 164 18.85 15.33 2.32
CA SER A 164 19.51 16.62 2.57
C SER A 164 19.78 17.40 1.30
N VAL A 165 20.37 16.73 0.32
CA VAL A 165 20.75 17.35 -0.95
C VAL A 165 19.51 17.82 -1.69
N CYS A 166 18.38 17.11 -1.57
CA CYS A 166 17.11 17.58 -2.14
C CYS A 166 16.64 18.88 -1.48
N ILE A 167 16.72 19.00 -0.15
CA ILE A 167 16.34 20.23 0.58
C ILE A 167 17.25 21.40 0.18
N ASP A 168 18.56 21.15 0.11
CA ASP A 168 19.56 22.17 -0.24
C ASP A 168 19.35 22.65 -1.69
N ILE A 169 19.08 21.75 -2.63
CA ILE A 169 18.74 22.11 -4.02
C ILE A 169 17.50 23.01 -4.06
N LEU A 170 16.46 22.71 -3.28
CA LEU A 170 15.25 23.53 -3.27
C LEU A 170 15.50 24.92 -2.67
N LYS A 171 16.33 25.00 -1.61
CA LYS A 171 16.74 26.26 -0.99
C LYS A 171 17.60 27.10 -1.95
N ASP A 172 18.63 26.51 -2.53
CA ASP A 172 19.63 27.21 -3.34
C ASP A 172 19.02 27.76 -4.64
N ASN A 173 17.97 27.11 -5.14
CA ASN A 173 17.21 27.57 -6.29
C ASN A 173 16.04 28.51 -5.92
N GLY A 174 15.90 28.89 -4.64
CA GLY A 174 14.86 29.81 -4.18
C GLY A 174 13.43 29.27 -4.31
N ILE A 175 13.26 27.95 -4.41
CA ILE A 175 11.96 27.30 -4.56
C ILE A 175 11.24 27.24 -3.21
N ILE A 176 11.99 27.00 -2.14
CA ILE A 176 11.52 27.09 -0.75
C ILE A 176 12.28 28.19 -0.03
N SER A 177 11.62 28.82 0.95
CA SER A 177 12.29 29.82 1.79
C SER A 177 13.34 29.16 2.69
N GLU A 178 14.35 29.93 3.09
CA GLU A 178 15.38 29.45 4.02
C GLU A 178 14.78 29.02 5.38
N ALA A 179 13.71 29.68 5.84
CA ALA A 179 13.00 29.28 7.04
C ALA A 179 12.39 27.88 6.90
N VAL A 180 11.72 27.60 5.79
CA VAL A 180 11.13 26.29 5.49
C VAL A 180 12.22 25.22 5.33
N ALA A 181 13.31 25.52 4.64
CA ALA A 181 14.44 24.59 4.48
C ALA A 181 15.06 24.19 5.83
N ASN A 182 15.26 25.16 6.73
CA ASN A 182 15.78 24.91 8.07
C ASN A 182 14.82 24.07 8.92
N GLU A 183 13.51 24.29 8.79
CA GLU A 183 12.48 23.52 9.49
C GLU A 183 12.44 22.06 9.02
N ILE A 184 12.55 21.81 7.70
CA ILE A 184 12.64 20.46 7.14
C ILE A 184 13.94 19.76 7.59
N HIS A 185 15.07 20.46 7.61
CA HIS A 185 16.34 19.92 8.13
C HIS A 185 16.26 19.60 9.63
N SER A 186 15.54 20.40 10.41
CA SER A 186 15.27 20.13 11.82
C SER A 186 14.48 18.82 11.97
N PHE A 187 13.38 18.65 11.24
CA PHE A 187 12.62 17.39 11.24
C PHE A 187 13.48 16.20 10.82
N ARG A 188 14.26 16.34 9.75
CA ARG A 188 15.19 15.29 9.30
C ARG A 188 16.16 14.89 10.40
N THR A 189 16.72 15.85 11.14
CA THR A 189 17.70 15.59 12.19
C THR A 189 17.06 14.92 13.39
N THR A 190 15.90 15.40 13.83
CA THR A 190 15.13 14.82 14.94
C THR A 190 14.63 13.41 14.65
N LEU A 191 14.37 13.07 13.38
CA LEU A 191 13.87 11.76 12.94
C LEU A 191 14.99 10.81 12.46
N ASN A 192 16.27 11.18 12.63
CA ASN A 192 17.45 10.38 12.27
C ASN A 192 18.30 9.78 13.44
N PRO A 193 17.95 9.88 14.74
CA PRO A 193 18.68 9.16 15.79
C PRO A 193 18.59 7.62 15.65
N PRO A 194 19.47 6.88 16.34
CA PRO A 194 19.39 5.42 16.47
C PRO A 194 18.02 4.98 16.98
N MET A 195 17.53 3.84 16.51
CA MET A 195 16.19 3.30 16.84
C MET A 195 15.91 3.24 18.36
N HIS A 196 16.93 2.97 19.18
CA HIS A 196 16.80 2.96 20.64
C HIS A 196 16.47 4.33 21.25
N GLU A 197 17.08 5.40 20.75
CA GLU A 197 16.84 6.77 21.23
C GLU A 197 15.48 7.31 20.76
N LEU A 198 15.06 6.93 19.54
CA LEU A 198 13.75 7.27 18.99
C LEU A 198 12.58 6.63 19.77
N MET A 199 12.80 5.44 20.33
CA MET A 199 11.79 4.76 21.16
C MET A 199 11.73 5.28 22.61
N GLU A 200 12.79 5.96 23.08
CA GLU A 200 12.81 6.63 24.40
C GLU A 200 12.20 8.03 24.38
N MET A 201 11.92 8.59 23.20
CA MET A 201 11.23 9.87 23.07
C MET A 201 9.82 9.80 23.64
N ASN A 202 9.44 10.84 24.39
CA ASN A 202 8.08 10.98 24.90
C ASN A 202 7.07 10.99 23.73
N ILE A 203 6.06 10.14 23.81
CA ILE A 203 5.01 10.00 22.79
C ILE A 203 4.35 11.35 22.49
N GLU A 204 4.18 12.21 23.51
CA GLU A 204 3.60 13.54 23.34
C GLU A 204 4.49 14.46 22.50
N ASP A 205 5.82 14.36 22.67
CA ASP A 205 6.78 15.13 21.87
C ASP A 205 6.80 14.63 20.43
N VAL A 206 6.71 13.32 20.21
CA VAL A 206 6.57 12.75 18.86
C VAL A 206 5.27 13.21 18.20
N ARG A 207 4.17 13.29 18.96
CA ARG A 207 2.88 13.77 18.46
C ARG A 207 2.94 15.24 18.08
N ASN A 208 3.55 16.09 18.91
CA ASN A 208 3.76 17.50 18.59
C ASN A 208 4.62 17.67 17.33
N ASN A 209 5.68 16.88 17.19
CA ASN A 209 6.50 16.87 15.97
C ASN A 209 5.68 16.45 14.74
N ALA A 210 4.85 15.41 14.84
CA ALA A 210 3.98 14.98 13.76
C ALA A 210 2.97 16.06 13.36
N THR A 211 2.31 16.71 14.33
CA THR A 211 1.37 17.81 14.09
C THR A 211 2.05 18.98 13.38
N ASN A 212 3.22 19.41 13.86
CA ASN A 212 3.97 20.51 13.25
C ASN A 212 4.45 20.16 11.83
N MET A 213 4.86 18.90 11.61
CA MET A 213 5.26 18.42 10.29
C MET A 213 4.09 18.43 9.32
N MET A 214 2.90 18.01 9.74
CA MET A 214 1.69 18.02 8.90
C MET A 214 1.25 19.44 8.57
N ASP A 215 1.32 20.37 9.53
CA ASP A 215 1.05 21.79 9.27
C ASP A 215 2.04 22.39 8.27
N LEU A 216 3.34 22.07 8.41
CA LEU A 216 4.36 22.50 7.44
C LEU A 216 4.02 21.99 6.03
N ILE A 217 3.74 20.70 5.89
CA ILE A 217 3.47 20.05 4.60
C ILE A 217 2.21 20.63 3.95
N TYR A 218 1.11 20.81 4.67
CA TYR A 218 -0.17 21.16 4.04
C TYR A 218 -0.51 22.66 4.03
N ASN A 219 0.08 23.46 4.93
CA ASN A 219 -0.29 24.88 5.08
C ASN A 219 0.85 25.87 4.77
N ARG A 220 2.13 25.44 4.81
CA ARG A 220 3.28 26.36 4.75
C ARG A 220 4.28 26.08 3.62
N MET A 221 4.16 24.96 2.93
CA MET A 221 4.96 24.53 1.76
C MET A 221 4.16 24.57 0.47
#